data_AF-A0A2W4MGC5-F1
#
_entry.id   AF-A0A2W4MGC5-F1
#
_cell.length_a   1.000
_cell.length_b   1.000
_cell.length_c   1.000
_cell.angle_alpha   90.00
_cell.angle_beta   90.00
_cell.angle_gamma   90.00
#
_symmetry.space_group_name_H-M   'P 1'
#
loop_
_entity.id
_entity.type
_entity.pdbx_description
1 polymer ?
#
loop_
_entity_poly.entity_id
_entity_poly.type
_entity_poly.pdbx_seq_one_letter_code
_entity_poly.pdbx_strand_id
1 'polypeptide(L)'
;VEQGNASLAALGVALIDCGGGEPDRPYVRANAFQALGYRVMVLRDDDRKPTPAVEQAFVEKGGTVVAYRAGRALEDELFGSLTPAACQKLISYANELHGDLIHEHLRTVSNNKLTVQQICDEIQKTNLLPVQHRAILGQAARIRKAGWFKSISWMEEAARTIVAPDLQLCDQGFRALMDQIFGWAADGSH
;
A
#
# COMPACT_ATOMS: atom_id res chain seq x y z
N VAL A 1 -9.30 19.39 13.57
CA VAL A 1 -7.88 19.75 13.78
C VAL A 1 -7.10 19.09 12.65
N GLU A 2 -6.84 19.84 11.59
CA GLU A 2 -5.95 19.42 10.50
C GLU A 2 -4.54 19.32 11.07
N GLN A 3 -3.99 18.11 11.17
CA GLN A 3 -2.55 17.97 11.39
C GLN A 3 -1.88 18.29 10.05
N GLY A 4 -1.30 19.48 9.97
CA GLY A 4 -0.59 20.03 8.82
C GLY A 4 0.72 19.32 8.50
N ASN A 5 0.66 18.02 8.23
CA ASN A 5 1.75 17.33 7.58
C ASN A 5 1.66 17.68 6.09
N ALA A 6 2.65 18.44 5.60
CA ALA A 6 2.79 18.75 4.19
C ALA A 6 2.68 17.45 3.38
N SER A 7 1.81 17.44 2.36
CA SER A 7 1.71 16.28 1.47
C SER A 7 3.05 16.03 0.77
N LEU A 8 3.34 14.79 0.36
CA LEU A 8 4.54 14.48 -0.41
C LEU A 8 4.68 15.41 -1.64
N ALA A 9 3.56 15.77 -2.27
CA ALA A 9 3.53 16.75 -3.36
C ALA A 9 3.98 18.16 -2.93
N ALA A 10 3.64 18.59 -1.71
CA ALA A 10 4.10 19.86 -1.15
C ALA A 10 5.61 19.84 -0.81
N LEU A 11 6.20 18.66 -0.66
CA LEU A 11 7.65 18.46 -0.55
C LEU A 11 8.34 18.30 -1.92
N GLY A 12 7.63 18.53 -3.03
CA GLY A 12 8.18 18.42 -4.38
C GLY A 12 8.29 16.98 -4.90
N VAL A 13 7.67 16.00 -4.23
CA VAL A 13 7.67 14.60 -4.68
C VAL A 13 6.54 14.36 -5.67
N ALA A 14 6.87 13.78 -6.83
CA ALA A 14 5.90 13.30 -7.80
C ALA A 14 5.74 11.77 -7.71
N LEU A 15 4.52 11.29 -7.53
CA LEU A 15 4.20 9.86 -7.55
C LEU A 15 3.97 9.42 -9.01
N ILE A 16 4.64 8.33 -9.40
CA ILE A 16 4.57 7.80 -10.76
C ILE A 16 4.10 6.34 -10.70
N ASP A 17 2.91 6.09 -11.25
CA ASP A 17 2.46 4.72 -11.48
C ASP A 17 3.35 4.08 -12.55
N CYS A 18 4.03 3.00 -12.19
CA CYS A 18 4.86 2.23 -13.12
C CYS A 18 4.04 1.16 -13.87
N GLY A 19 2.77 0.98 -13.51
CA GLY A 19 1.87 -0.04 -14.02
C GLY A 19 2.19 -1.44 -13.49
N GLY A 20 1.19 -2.30 -13.41
CA GLY A 20 1.38 -3.71 -13.05
C GLY A 20 1.80 -4.58 -14.23
N GLY A 21 2.59 -5.63 -13.98
CA GLY A 21 2.86 -6.69 -14.95
C GLY A 21 4.28 -7.23 -14.95
N GLU A 22 5.25 -6.34 -15.12
CA GLU A 22 6.68 -6.68 -15.22
C GLU A 22 7.45 -6.09 -14.04
N PRO A 23 8.18 -6.91 -13.26
CA PRO A 23 8.87 -6.44 -12.06
C PRO A 23 10.04 -5.51 -12.37
N ASP A 24 10.57 -5.53 -13.60
CA ASP A 24 11.70 -4.68 -14.02
C ASP A 24 11.25 -3.31 -14.56
N ARG A 25 9.96 -3.16 -14.89
CA ARG A 25 9.40 -1.93 -15.48
C ARG A 25 9.52 -0.68 -14.59
N PRO A 26 9.36 -0.77 -13.25
CA PRO A 26 9.64 0.36 -12.35
C PRO A 26 11.07 0.87 -12.50
N TYR A 27 12.06 -0.02 -12.67
CA TYR A 27 13.46 0.35 -12.81
C TYR A 27 13.76 1.00 -14.16
N VAL A 28 13.10 0.58 -15.24
CA VAL A 28 13.25 1.25 -16.55
C VAL A 28 12.81 2.72 -16.46
N ARG A 29 11.66 2.98 -15.83
CA ARG A 29 11.17 4.35 -15.61
C ARG A 29 12.08 5.11 -14.65
N ALA A 30 12.46 4.49 -13.53
CA ALA A 30 13.31 5.12 -12.53
C ALA A 30 14.68 5.51 -13.10
N ASN A 31 15.29 4.66 -13.94
CA ASN A 31 16.52 4.97 -14.65
C ASN A 31 16.37 6.16 -15.60
N ALA A 32 15.22 6.32 -16.27
CA ALA A 32 14.98 7.48 -17.12
C ALA A 32 14.93 8.80 -16.31
N PHE A 33 14.31 8.79 -15.13
CA PHE A 33 14.30 9.96 -14.23
C PHE A 33 15.67 10.24 -13.61
N GLN A 34 16.44 9.21 -13.24
CA GLN A 34 17.83 9.39 -12.81
C GLN A 34 18.71 9.99 -13.90
N ALA A 35 18.53 9.57 -15.16
CA ALA A 35 19.27 10.12 -16.30
C ALA A 35 18.97 11.61 -16.54
N LEU A 36 17.79 12.07 -16.13
CA LEU A 36 17.41 13.50 -16.13
C LEU A 36 17.93 14.27 -14.91
N GLY A 37 18.64 13.61 -13.98
CA GLY A 37 19.20 14.21 -12.78
C GLY A 37 18.26 14.23 -11.58
N TYR A 38 17.08 13.60 -11.66
CA TYR A 38 16.17 13.52 -10.51
C TYR A 38 16.65 12.47 -9.50
N ARG A 39 16.44 12.77 -8.22
CA ARG A 39 16.53 11.77 -7.16
C ARG A 39 15.29 10.87 -7.24
N VAL A 40 15.48 9.55 -7.28
CA VAL A 40 14.40 8.59 -7.48
C VAL A 40 14.39 7.53 -6.39
N MET A 41 13.20 7.28 -5.83
CA MET A 41 12.92 6.15 -4.96
C MET A 41 11.92 5.22 -5.63
N VAL A 42 12.22 3.93 -5.63
CA VAL A 42 11.30 2.88 -6.08
C VAL A 42 10.71 2.22 -4.83
N LEU A 43 9.41 2.44 -4.61
CA LEU A 43 8.61 1.67 -3.67
C LEU A 43 7.98 0.50 -4.41
N ARG A 44 8.26 -0.73 -3.98
CA ARG A 44 7.74 -1.94 -4.64
C ARG A 44 7.15 -2.97 -3.68
N ASP A 45 6.21 -3.75 -4.20
CA ASP A 45 5.78 -5.01 -3.58
C ASP A 45 6.93 -6.04 -3.62
N ASP A 46 6.91 -7.00 -2.68
CA ASP A 46 7.85 -8.13 -2.70
C ASP A 46 7.20 -9.46 -3.13
N ASP A 47 5.98 -9.39 -3.69
CA ASP A 47 5.28 -10.55 -4.26
C ASP A 47 5.92 -11.00 -5.59
N ARG A 48 6.54 -10.09 -6.33
CA ARG A 48 7.31 -10.35 -7.55
C ARG A 48 8.66 -9.66 -7.47
N LYS A 49 9.73 -10.47 -7.46
CA LYS A 49 11.09 -9.96 -7.38
C LYS A 49 11.59 -9.53 -8.77
N PRO A 50 12.22 -8.34 -8.88
CA PRO A 50 12.88 -7.92 -10.10
C PRO A 50 14.17 -8.72 -10.34
N THR A 51 14.71 -8.60 -11.55
CA THR A 51 16.01 -9.12 -11.89
C THR A 51 17.07 -8.47 -10.98
N PRO A 52 17.84 -9.24 -10.18
CA PRO A 52 18.77 -8.67 -9.20
C PRO A 52 19.79 -7.69 -9.80
N ALA A 53 20.27 -7.97 -11.01
CA ALA A 53 21.20 -7.09 -11.73
C ALA A 53 20.59 -5.72 -12.07
N VAL A 54 19.27 -5.65 -12.33
CA VAL A 54 18.57 -4.40 -12.65
C VAL A 54 18.39 -3.55 -11.40
N GLU A 55 18.03 -4.17 -10.28
CA GLU A 55 17.91 -3.49 -8.99
C GLU A 55 19.28 -2.96 -8.53
N GLN A 56 20.32 -3.79 -8.62
CA GLN A 56 21.67 -3.41 -8.22
C GLN A 56 22.21 -2.25 -9.06
N ALA A 57 22.02 -2.29 -10.38
CA ALA A 57 22.43 -1.19 -11.27
C ALA A 57 21.70 0.14 -10.97
N PHE A 58 20.46 0.08 -10.49
CA PHE A 58 19.71 1.28 -10.08
C PHE A 58 20.22 1.86 -8.75
N VAL A 59 20.51 0.99 -7.78
CA VAL A 59 21.08 1.40 -6.48
C VAL A 59 22.48 1.98 -6.66
N GLU A 60 23.31 1.38 -7.52
CA GLU A 60 24.66 1.89 -7.84
C GLU A 60 24.64 3.30 -8.46
N LYS A 61 23.55 3.68 -9.13
CA LYS A 61 23.33 5.04 -9.67
C LYS A 61 22.78 6.03 -8.63
N GLY A 62 22.73 5.65 -7.35
CA GLY A 62 22.20 6.47 -6.27
C GLY A 62 20.68 6.37 -6.09
N GLY A 63 20.05 5.34 -6.66
CA GLY A 63 18.63 5.06 -6.49
C GLY A 63 18.32 4.47 -5.12
N THR A 64 17.18 4.84 -4.54
CA THR A 64 16.70 4.24 -3.28
C THR A 64 15.61 3.22 -3.57
N VAL A 65 15.70 2.02 -3.01
CA VAL A 65 14.67 0.99 -3.15
C VAL A 65 14.10 0.68 -1.78
N VAL A 66 12.78 0.76 -1.65
CA VAL A 66 12.03 0.33 -0.47
C VAL A 66 11.08 -0.76 -0.94
N ALA A 67 11.15 -1.93 -0.32
CA ALA A 67 10.27 -3.05 -0.60
C ALA A 67 9.38 -3.34 0.62
N TYR A 68 8.12 -3.71 0.38
CA TYR A 68 7.27 -4.28 1.43
C TYR A 68 7.84 -5.62 1.94
N ARG A 69 7.29 -6.12 3.04
CA ARG A 69 7.78 -7.37 3.65
C ARG A 69 7.65 -8.56 2.69
N ALA A 70 8.50 -9.56 2.91
CA ALA A 70 8.66 -10.70 2.02
C ALA A 70 7.33 -11.32 1.57
N GLY A 71 7.09 -11.31 0.25
CA GLY A 71 5.90 -11.91 -0.37
C GLY A 71 4.59 -11.16 -0.16
N ARG A 72 4.61 -9.94 0.37
CA ARG A 72 3.39 -9.12 0.57
C ARG A 72 3.24 -8.07 -0.53
N ALA A 73 2.00 -7.95 -1.00
CA ALA A 73 1.54 -6.78 -1.75
C ALA A 73 1.13 -5.65 -0.80
N LEU A 74 0.96 -4.44 -1.33
CA LEU A 74 0.42 -3.29 -0.61
C LEU A 74 -0.82 -3.66 0.22
N GLU A 75 -1.81 -4.35 -0.37
CA GLU A 75 -3.05 -4.68 0.33
C GLU A 75 -2.82 -5.63 1.52
N ASP A 76 -1.94 -6.62 1.35
CA ASP A 76 -1.58 -7.55 2.42
C ASP A 76 -0.85 -6.83 3.56
N GLU A 77 -0.03 -5.82 3.24
CA GLU A 77 0.66 -5.01 4.24
C GLU A 77 -0.30 -4.06 4.97
N LEU A 78 -1.24 -3.43 4.26
CA LEU A 78 -2.27 -2.57 4.87
C LEU A 78 -3.15 -3.37 5.84
N PHE A 79 -3.80 -4.44 5.37
CA PHE A 79 -4.65 -5.25 6.25
C PHE A 79 -3.85 -6.03 7.30
N GLY A 80 -2.57 -6.32 7.04
CA GLY A 80 -1.67 -6.99 7.99
C GLY A 80 -1.20 -6.09 9.13
N SER A 81 -1.00 -4.80 8.87
CA SER A 81 -0.30 -3.89 9.79
C SER A 81 -1.20 -2.84 10.46
N LEU A 82 -2.37 -2.53 9.89
CA LEU A 82 -3.30 -1.54 10.44
C LEU A 82 -4.11 -2.06 11.63
N THR A 83 -4.67 -1.15 12.43
CA THR A 83 -5.61 -1.53 13.49
C THR A 83 -6.91 -2.09 12.91
N PRO A 84 -7.67 -2.91 13.66
CA PRO A 84 -8.98 -3.41 13.23
C PRO A 84 -9.94 -2.28 12.81
N ALA A 85 -9.92 -1.15 13.55
CA ALA A 85 -10.73 0.02 13.23
C ALA A 85 -10.34 0.66 11.88
N ALA A 86 -9.04 0.78 11.59
CA ALA A 86 -8.58 1.26 10.28
C ALA A 86 -8.90 0.27 9.16
N CYS A 87 -8.80 -1.04 9.40
CA CYS A 87 -9.22 -2.05 8.45
C CYS A 87 -10.72 -1.94 8.11
N GLN A 88 -11.57 -1.68 9.11
CA GLN A 88 -13.00 -1.45 8.89
C GLN A 88 -13.23 -0.22 8.00
N LYS A 89 -12.53 0.89 8.25
CA LYS A 89 -12.61 2.08 7.39
C LYS A 89 -12.15 1.80 5.97
N LEU A 90 -11.08 1.02 5.77
CA LEU A 90 -10.63 0.61 4.42
C LEU A 90 -11.70 -0.20 3.70
N ILE A 91 -12.37 -1.11 4.40
CA ILE A 91 -13.47 -1.91 3.82
C ILE A 91 -14.65 -1.01 3.46
N SER A 92 -15.05 -0.08 4.34
CA SER A 92 -16.10 0.90 4.04
C SER A 92 -15.75 1.76 2.83
N TYR A 93 -14.51 2.25 2.75
CA TYR A 93 -14.04 3.05 1.62
C TYR A 93 -14.04 2.24 0.32
N ALA A 94 -13.58 0.98 0.35
CA ALA A 94 -13.65 0.09 -0.81
C ALA A 94 -15.11 -0.20 -1.23
N ASN A 95 -16.03 -0.30 -0.27
CA ASN A 95 -17.47 -0.46 -0.53
C ASN A 95 -18.06 0.77 -1.21
N GLU A 96 -17.67 1.97 -0.80
CA GLU A 96 -18.11 3.22 -1.44
C GLU A 96 -17.60 3.32 -2.88
N LEU A 97 -16.39 2.83 -3.16
CA LEU A 97 -15.80 2.86 -4.50
C LEU A 97 -16.38 1.80 -5.45
N HIS A 98 -16.57 0.56 -4.97
CA HIS A 98 -16.86 -0.59 -5.83
C HIS A 98 -18.23 -1.24 -5.57
N GLY A 99 -18.93 -0.86 -4.51
CA GLY A 99 -20.22 -1.42 -4.12
C GLY A 99 -20.15 -2.93 -3.87
N ASP A 100 -21.15 -3.66 -4.38
CA ASP A 100 -21.32 -5.11 -4.17
C ASP A 100 -20.13 -5.96 -4.62
N LEU A 101 -19.25 -5.43 -5.47
CA LEU A 101 -18.05 -6.12 -5.94
C LEU A 101 -17.15 -6.58 -4.77
N ILE A 102 -17.05 -5.78 -3.70
CA ILE A 102 -16.22 -6.17 -2.54
C ILE A 102 -16.80 -7.40 -1.82
N HIS A 103 -18.13 -7.53 -1.82
CA HIS A 103 -18.82 -8.65 -1.20
C HIS A 103 -18.60 -9.92 -2.00
N GLU A 104 -18.62 -9.82 -3.34
CA GLU A 104 -18.31 -10.94 -4.24
C GLU A 104 -16.85 -11.38 -4.12
N HIS A 105 -15.90 -10.44 -4.05
CA HIS A 105 -14.48 -10.74 -3.88
C HIS A 105 -14.22 -11.50 -2.59
N LEU A 106 -14.79 -11.02 -1.48
CA LEU A 106 -14.62 -11.66 -0.18
C LEU A 106 -15.26 -13.06 -0.15
N ARG A 107 -16.45 -13.22 -0.74
CA ARG A 107 -17.10 -14.53 -0.89
C ARG A 107 -16.27 -15.49 -1.73
N THR A 108 -15.70 -15.01 -2.84
CA THR A 108 -14.87 -15.82 -3.73
C THR A 108 -13.62 -16.32 -3.03
N VAL A 109 -12.87 -15.42 -2.38
CA VAL A 109 -11.62 -15.77 -1.69
C VAL A 109 -11.87 -16.63 -0.45
N SER A 110 -12.96 -16.39 0.27
CA SER A 110 -13.31 -17.16 1.47
C SER A 110 -14.07 -18.46 1.19
N ASN A 111 -14.33 -18.83 -0.07
CA ASN A 111 -15.20 -19.95 -0.45
C ASN A 111 -16.60 -19.86 0.19
N ASN A 112 -17.22 -18.68 0.13
CA ASN A 112 -18.53 -18.34 0.72
C ASN A 112 -18.62 -18.47 2.26
N LYS A 113 -17.48 -18.51 2.96
CA LYS A 113 -17.45 -18.65 4.43
C LYS A 113 -17.48 -17.33 5.17
N LEU A 114 -17.05 -16.24 4.53
CA LEU A 114 -16.86 -14.94 5.18
C LEU A 114 -17.53 -13.83 4.38
N THR A 115 -18.20 -12.92 5.09
CA THR A 115 -18.87 -11.75 4.54
C THR A 115 -18.35 -10.47 5.18
N VAL A 116 -18.46 -9.36 4.46
CA VAL A 116 -18.05 -8.03 4.94
C VAL A 116 -18.75 -7.71 6.27
N GLN A 117 -20.06 -8.01 6.36
CA GLN A 117 -20.83 -7.79 7.58
C GLN A 117 -20.27 -8.58 8.76
N GLN A 118 -19.95 -9.87 8.57
CA GLN A 118 -19.37 -10.69 9.64
C GLN A 118 -18.03 -10.13 10.15
N ILE A 119 -17.17 -9.63 9.25
CA ILE A 119 -15.90 -9.00 9.63
C ILE A 119 -16.17 -7.71 10.42
N CYS A 120 -17.06 -6.85 9.92
CA CYS A 120 -17.43 -5.61 10.61
C CYS A 120 -18.03 -5.87 12.00
N ASP A 121 -18.92 -6.84 12.11
CA ASP A 121 -19.56 -7.22 13.37
C ASP A 121 -18.54 -7.81 14.36
N GLU A 122 -17.58 -8.61 13.88
CA GLU A 122 -16.51 -9.18 14.71
C GLU A 122 -15.59 -8.08 15.25
N ILE A 123 -15.18 -7.14 14.39
CA ILE A 123 -14.38 -5.97 14.79
C ILE A 123 -15.13 -5.16 15.84
N GLN A 124 -16.43 -4.89 15.64
CA GLN A 124 -17.23 -4.13 16.60
C GLN A 124 -17.39 -4.84 17.96
N LYS A 125 -17.53 -6.17 17.96
CA LYS A 125 -17.75 -6.95 19.19
C LYS A 125 -16.47 -7.21 19.96
N THR A 126 -15.38 -7.48 19.27
CA THR A 126 -14.14 -7.99 19.89
C THR A 126 -13.01 -6.98 19.85
N ASN A 127 -13.12 -5.93 19.03
CA ASN A 127 -12.04 -5.01 18.70
C ASN A 127 -10.77 -5.72 18.20
N LEU A 128 -10.92 -6.91 17.63
CA LEU A 128 -9.86 -7.75 17.10
C LEU A 128 -10.18 -8.13 15.66
N LEU A 129 -9.12 -8.34 14.88
CA LEU A 129 -9.22 -8.87 13.53
C LEU A 129 -8.20 -10.01 13.38
N PRO A 130 -8.67 -11.27 13.37
CA PRO A 130 -7.79 -12.44 13.26
C PRO A 130 -6.89 -12.39 12.02
N VAL A 131 -5.67 -12.92 12.15
CA VAL A 131 -4.68 -12.96 11.05
C VAL A 131 -5.24 -13.61 9.78
N GLN A 132 -6.06 -14.66 9.93
CA GLN A 132 -6.74 -15.31 8.81
C GLN A 132 -7.69 -14.36 8.06
N HIS A 133 -8.43 -13.51 8.76
CA HIS A 133 -9.35 -12.55 8.15
C HIS A 133 -8.59 -11.42 7.46
N ARG A 134 -7.48 -10.97 8.06
CA ARG A 134 -6.54 -10.03 7.43
C ARG A 134 -5.99 -10.56 6.11
N ALA A 135 -5.56 -11.83 6.10
CA ALA A 135 -5.04 -12.47 4.89
C ALA A 135 -6.11 -12.63 3.80
N ILE A 136 -7.35 -12.95 4.18
CA ILE A 136 -8.48 -13.02 3.23
C ILE A 136 -8.79 -11.63 2.65
N LEU A 137 -8.78 -10.59 3.48
CA LEU A 137 -9.01 -9.21 3.04
C LEU A 137 -7.94 -8.72 2.07
N GLY A 138 -6.65 -8.95 2.36
CA GLY A 138 -5.56 -8.62 1.44
C GLY A 138 -5.70 -9.33 0.10
N GLN A 139 -6.05 -10.61 0.11
CA GLN A 139 -6.32 -11.39 -1.11
C GLN A 139 -7.55 -10.90 -1.89
N ALA A 140 -8.64 -10.53 -1.20
CA ALA A 140 -9.86 -10.01 -1.82
C ALA A 140 -9.64 -8.61 -2.44
N ALA A 141 -8.81 -7.79 -1.79
CA ALA A 141 -8.49 -6.45 -2.25
C ALA A 141 -7.56 -6.44 -3.46
N ARG A 142 -6.73 -7.47 -3.64
CA ARG A 142 -5.78 -7.60 -4.76
C ARG A 142 -6.28 -8.45 -5.94
N ILE A 143 -7.57 -8.76 -6.03
CA ILE A 143 -8.10 -9.60 -7.13
C ILE A 143 -7.73 -8.99 -8.49
N ARG A 144 -7.13 -9.82 -9.34
CA ARG A 144 -6.57 -9.41 -10.61
C ARG A 144 -7.64 -8.73 -11.48
N LYS A 145 -7.29 -7.56 -12.04
CA LYS A 145 -8.14 -6.65 -12.84
C LYS A 145 -9.16 -5.82 -12.06
N ALA A 146 -9.54 -6.21 -10.85
CA ALA A 146 -10.56 -5.56 -10.03
C ALA A 146 -10.06 -5.16 -8.61
N GLY A 147 -8.76 -4.88 -8.48
CA GLY A 147 -8.18 -4.50 -7.20
C GLY A 147 -8.83 -3.23 -6.62
N TRP A 148 -9.05 -3.21 -5.30
CA TRP A 148 -9.81 -2.15 -4.63
C TRP A 148 -9.11 -0.80 -4.71
N PHE A 149 -7.78 -0.78 -4.68
CA PHE A 149 -6.95 0.43 -4.60
C PHE A 149 -6.10 0.67 -5.86
N LYS A 150 -6.61 0.27 -7.03
CA LYS A 150 -5.86 0.28 -8.29
C LYS A 150 -5.52 1.69 -8.83
N SER A 151 -6.14 2.75 -8.32
CA SER A 151 -5.86 4.13 -8.71
C SER A 151 -5.01 4.83 -7.66
N ILE A 152 -3.99 5.59 -8.09
CA ILE A 152 -3.20 6.45 -7.19
C ILE A 152 -4.13 7.35 -6.36
N SER A 153 -5.12 7.99 -6.98
CA SER A 153 -6.01 8.91 -6.26
C SER A 153 -6.84 8.23 -5.17
N TRP A 154 -7.27 6.98 -5.39
CA TRP A 154 -7.98 6.22 -4.36
C TRP A 154 -7.04 5.83 -3.21
N MET A 155 -5.81 5.44 -3.55
CA MET A 155 -4.82 5.09 -2.54
C MET A 155 -4.33 6.32 -1.76
N GLU A 156 -4.21 7.48 -2.41
CA GLU A 156 -3.88 8.75 -1.74
C GLU A 156 -4.94 9.15 -0.73
N GLU A 157 -6.23 9.05 -1.10
CA GLU A 157 -7.32 9.36 -0.19
C GLU A 157 -7.38 8.37 0.96
N ALA A 158 -7.27 7.07 0.69
CA ALA A 158 -7.17 6.04 1.74
C ALA A 158 -5.95 6.28 2.65
N ALA A 159 -4.80 6.63 2.07
CA ALA A 159 -3.60 6.93 2.82
C ALA A 159 -3.79 8.14 3.74
N ARG A 160 -4.39 9.23 3.24
CA ARG A 160 -4.61 10.47 3.99
C ARG A 160 -5.66 10.34 5.08
N THR A 161 -6.76 9.66 4.80
CA THR A 161 -7.94 9.63 5.69
C THR A 161 -7.96 8.44 6.64
N ILE A 162 -7.28 7.34 6.29
CA ILE A 162 -7.35 6.08 7.04
C ILE A 162 -5.97 5.65 7.54
N VAL A 163 -4.99 5.51 6.64
CA VAL A 163 -3.66 4.99 7.01
C VAL A 163 -2.90 5.99 7.89
N ALA A 164 -2.79 7.25 7.47
CA ALA A 164 -2.00 8.27 8.15
C ALA A 164 -2.45 8.54 9.60
N PRO A 165 -3.76 8.66 9.91
CA PRO A 165 -4.21 8.76 11.30
C PRO A 165 -3.91 7.52 12.15
N ASP A 166 -3.80 6.34 11.52
CA ASP A 166 -3.55 5.06 12.20
C ASP A 166 -2.06 4.72 12.33
N LEU A 167 -1.16 5.45 11.64
CA LEU A 167 0.29 5.18 11.63
C LEU A 167 0.94 5.16 13.03
N GLN A 168 0.38 5.87 14.01
CA GLN A 168 0.89 5.84 15.39
C GLN A 168 0.53 4.55 16.13
N LEU A 169 -0.50 3.83 15.68
CA LEU A 169 -1.06 2.64 16.31
C LEU A 169 -0.81 1.36 15.51
N CYS A 170 -0.30 1.49 14.28
CA CYS A 170 -0.01 0.36 13.39
C CYS A 170 1.25 -0.41 13.83
N ASP A 171 1.45 -1.58 13.22
CA ASP A 171 2.62 -2.43 13.46
C ASP A 171 3.96 -1.68 13.27
N GLN A 172 4.91 -1.94 14.16
CA GLN A 172 6.20 -1.24 14.20
C GLN A 172 6.99 -1.36 12.88
N GLY A 173 6.93 -2.51 12.21
CA GLY A 173 7.66 -2.69 10.95
C GLY A 173 7.07 -1.88 9.80
N PHE A 174 5.76 -1.60 9.82
CA PHE A 174 5.10 -0.80 8.80
C PHE A 174 5.38 0.68 9.02
N ARG A 175 5.35 1.10 10.30
CA ARG A 175 5.79 2.44 10.70
C ARG A 175 7.23 2.70 10.28
N ALA A 176 8.16 1.78 10.53
CA ALA A 176 9.55 1.93 10.11
C ALA A 176 9.71 2.08 8.59
N LEU A 177 8.91 1.33 7.80
CA LEU A 177 8.89 1.46 6.34
C LEU A 177 8.36 2.84 5.90
N MET A 178 7.30 3.33 6.53
CA MET A 178 6.76 4.67 6.26
C MET A 178 7.74 5.77 6.67
N ASP A 179 8.44 5.62 7.80
CA ASP A 179 9.47 6.55 8.26
C ASP A 179 10.64 6.61 7.25
N GLN A 180 11.01 5.51 6.62
CA GLN A 180 12.01 5.51 5.52
C GLN A 180 11.55 6.31 4.30
N ILE A 181 10.28 6.15 3.90
CA ILE A 181 9.69 6.89 2.77
C ILE A 181 9.64 8.38 3.08
N PHE A 182 9.14 8.77 4.25
CA PHE A 182 9.05 10.17 4.67
C PHE A 182 10.41 10.81 4.89
N GLY A 183 11.37 10.08 5.47
CA GLY A 183 12.75 10.53 5.62
C GLY A 183 13.38 10.83 4.25
N TRP A 184 13.26 9.89 3.30
CA TRP A 184 13.75 10.10 1.95
C TRP A 184 13.12 11.33 1.28
N ALA A 185 11.81 11.49 1.39
CA ALA A 185 11.09 12.63 0.82
C ALA A 185 11.51 13.97 1.44
N ALA A 186 11.72 14.02 2.76
CA ALA A 186 12.15 15.22 3.46
C ALA A 186 13.61 15.62 3.14
N ASP A 187 14.49 14.63 3.00
CA ASP A 187 15.92 14.82 2.69
C ASP A 187 16.16 15.45 1.30
N GLY A 188 15.15 15.51 0.43
CA GLY A 188 15.24 16.14 -0.89
C GLY A 188 15.25 17.68 -0.87
N SER A 189 15.09 18.28 0.31
CA SER A 189 14.93 19.73 0.49
C SER A 189 16.25 20.52 0.56
N HIS A 190 17.34 20.00 -0.01
CA HIS A 190 18.67 20.64 0.02
C HIS A 190 19.06 21.25 -1.32
#